data_AF-A0A821WUS0-F1
#
_entry.id   AF-A0A821WUS0-F1
#
_cell.length_a   1.000
_cell.length_b   1.000
_cell.length_c   1.000
_cell.angle_alpha   90.00
_cell.angle_beta   90.00
_cell.angle_gamma   90.00
#
_symmetry.space_group_name_H-M   'P 1'
#
loop_
_entity.id
_entity.type
_entity.pdbx_description
1 polymer ?
#
loop_
_entity_poly.entity_id
_entity_poly.type
_entity_poly.pdbx_seq_one_letter_code
_entity_poly.pdbx_strand_id
1 'polypeptide(L)'
;DMLDVIRYEREENPIRLDFAPIKSESDITSVNNRRGTMMSSQYLEAAAKKAHLVVRMIDDFIGREIMMQILNKLMCLATTACLKDASLSSRSRLHISSKSFSRVVSTLTTKDIQALLTQWVYESGCPRLIGSFTFSRKRNVVELELKQDTTIKGSKKFLGSLVIRVQELEGSFSQTILLEDSVTKYELTCHSKVRRNKKKKIPLISGDEVDMDLNQMDPECPILWIRIDPDLKVIRELQFEQADYNWQCELRYERDILSQFEALDALKRYPSQNTRETLGTVLDSSHCFYRVRIECAHVLTHIANSMANTWTGTLATLSFFRRVFMSTNSTLTTTNVTTSSTNNLSLTAP
;
A
#
# COMPACT_ATOMS: atom_id res chain seq x y z
N ASP A 1 -2.72 -9.49 -0.46
CA ASP A 1 -1.40 -9.78 0.15
C ASP A 1 -1.17 -9.10 1.48
N MET A 2 -0.74 -7.82 1.53
CA MET A 2 -0.40 -7.17 2.81
C MET A 2 -1.57 -7.18 3.81
N LEU A 3 -2.76 -6.75 3.38
CA LEU A 3 -3.96 -6.77 4.20
C LEU A 3 -4.36 -8.19 4.65
N ASP A 4 -4.14 -9.21 3.81
CA ASP A 4 -4.44 -10.60 4.16
C ASP A 4 -3.50 -11.12 5.26
N VAL A 5 -2.21 -10.77 5.17
CA VAL A 5 -1.19 -11.12 6.18
C VAL A 5 -1.52 -10.46 7.51
N ILE A 6 -1.84 -9.16 7.49
CA ILE A 6 -2.22 -8.40 8.69
C ILE A 6 -3.48 -8.98 9.32
N ARG A 7 -4.50 -9.25 8.50
CA ARG A 7 -5.77 -9.83 8.97
C ARG A 7 -5.54 -11.21 9.59
N TYR A 8 -4.75 -12.07 8.95
CA TYR A 8 -4.43 -13.38 9.48
C TYR A 8 -3.67 -13.29 10.81
N GLU A 9 -2.63 -12.47 10.91
CA GLU A 9 -1.88 -12.32 12.17
C GLU A 9 -2.72 -11.72 13.32
N ARG A 10 -3.76 -10.96 13.00
CA ARG A 10 -4.72 -10.41 13.97
C ARG A 10 -5.72 -11.45 14.46
N GLU A 11 -6.36 -12.17 13.54
CA GLU A 11 -7.43 -13.13 13.85
C GLU A 11 -6.84 -14.43 14.41
N GLU A 12 -5.80 -14.95 13.75
CA GLU A 12 -5.28 -16.31 13.92
C GLU A 12 -3.94 -16.33 14.67
N ASN A 13 -3.00 -17.17 14.21
CA ASN A 13 -1.70 -17.41 14.83
C ASN A 13 -0.60 -16.54 14.21
N PRO A 14 0.46 -16.22 14.98
CA PRO A 14 1.62 -15.50 14.46
C PRO A 14 2.28 -16.23 13.29
N ILE A 15 2.55 -15.52 12.19
CA ILE A 15 3.23 -16.08 11.02
C ILE A 15 4.75 -15.92 11.21
N ARG A 16 5.47 -17.04 11.28
CA ARG A 16 6.93 -17.08 11.22
C ARG A 16 7.36 -17.80 9.94
N LEU A 17 8.33 -17.24 9.23
CA LEU A 17 8.84 -17.80 7.97
C LEU A 17 10.02 -18.74 8.20
N ASP A 18 10.81 -18.48 9.24
CA ASP A 18 11.87 -19.37 9.69
C ASP A 18 11.83 -19.53 11.22
N PHE A 19 12.01 -20.76 11.68
CA PHE A 19 11.91 -21.15 13.09
C PHE A 19 13.28 -21.28 13.78
N ALA A 20 14.39 -20.94 13.11
CA ALA A 20 15.74 -20.95 13.66
C ALA A 20 16.25 -19.51 13.94
N PRO A 21 16.68 -19.14 15.18
CA PRO A 21 17.01 -19.96 16.34
C PRO A 21 16.15 -19.58 17.56
N ILE A 22 15.04 -20.29 17.80
CA ILE A 22 14.31 -20.14 19.07
C ILE A 22 15.13 -20.82 20.18
N LYS A 23 15.65 -20.04 21.13
CA LYS A 23 16.39 -20.52 22.32
C LYS A 23 15.48 -21.06 23.43
N SER A 24 14.16 -20.90 23.33
CA SER A 24 13.19 -21.30 24.36
C SER A 24 12.11 -22.23 23.81
N GLU A 25 12.05 -23.46 24.32
CA GLU A 25 11.04 -24.49 24.02
C GLU A 25 9.63 -24.16 24.56
N SER A 26 9.35 -22.92 24.99
CA SER A 26 8.14 -22.57 25.73
C SER A 26 6.88 -22.41 24.88
N ASP A 27 6.98 -22.34 23.55
CA ASP A 27 5.81 -22.18 22.67
C ASP A 27 5.47 -23.50 21.97
N ILE A 28 4.49 -24.25 22.47
CA ILE A 28 3.96 -25.48 21.85
C ILE A 28 3.50 -25.24 20.39
N THR A 29 3.08 -24.01 20.06
CA THR A 29 2.76 -23.56 18.69
C THR A 29 3.98 -23.52 17.77
N SER A 30 5.17 -23.22 18.30
CA SER A 30 6.42 -23.21 17.53
C SER A 30 6.89 -24.62 17.15
N VAL A 31 6.51 -25.63 17.93
CA VAL A 31 6.85 -27.04 17.68
C VAL A 31 5.92 -27.65 16.61
N ASN A 32 4.63 -27.30 16.64
CA ASN A 32 3.66 -27.78 15.64
C ASN A 32 3.92 -27.21 14.24
N ASN A 33 4.28 -25.93 14.14
CA ASN A 33 4.58 -25.29 12.85
C ASN A 33 5.91 -25.72 12.21
N ARG A 34 6.77 -26.46 12.93
CA ARG A 34 7.98 -27.07 12.34
C ARG A 34 7.67 -28.27 11.45
N ARG A 35 6.52 -28.92 11.66
CA ARG A 35 6.09 -30.05 10.84
C ARG A 35 5.06 -29.52 9.85
N GLY A 36 5.45 -29.35 8.59
CA GLY A 36 4.58 -28.85 7.51
C GLY A 36 3.25 -29.60 7.35
N THR A 37 3.13 -30.80 7.94
CA THR A 37 1.91 -31.61 7.99
C THR A 37 0.87 -31.16 9.04
N MET A 38 1.20 -30.25 9.95
CA MET A 38 0.27 -29.71 10.97
C MET A 38 -0.16 -28.26 10.72
N MET A 39 0.19 -27.70 9.56
CA MET A 39 -0.10 -26.30 9.22
C MET A 39 -1.41 -26.21 8.45
N SER A 40 -2.29 -25.28 8.82
CA SER A 40 -3.53 -25.07 8.09
C SER A 40 -3.25 -24.52 6.68
N SER A 41 -4.11 -24.84 5.71
CA SER A 41 -3.99 -24.30 4.34
C SER A 41 -4.01 -22.77 4.33
N GLN A 42 -4.77 -22.15 5.24
CA GLN A 42 -4.83 -20.70 5.40
C GLN A 42 -3.51 -20.13 5.92
N TYR A 43 -2.83 -20.81 6.86
CA TYR A 43 -1.50 -20.41 7.30
C TYR A 43 -0.51 -20.45 6.13
N LEU A 44 -0.51 -21.53 5.34
CA LEU A 44 0.43 -21.67 4.22
C LEU A 44 0.24 -20.57 3.16
N GLU A 45 -1.00 -20.21 2.87
CA GLU A 45 -1.31 -19.10 1.96
C GLU A 45 -0.84 -17.75 2.53
N ALA A 46 -1.11 -17.48 3.81
CA ALA A 46 -0.69 -16.25 4.47
C ALA A 46 0.86 -16.17 4.58
N ALA A 47 1.52 -17.29 4.87
CA ALA A 47 2.97 -17.40 4.90
C ALA A 47 3.60 -17.17 3.53
N ALA A 48 3.00 -17.68 2.45
CA ALA A 48 3.45 -17.42 1.08
C ALA A 48 3.31 -15.93 0.72
N LYS A 49 2.19 -15.29 1.07
CA LYS A 49 1.99 -13.85 0.90
C LYS A 49 3.00 -13.03 1.70
N LYS A 50 3.26 -13.39 2.95
CA LYS A 50 4.29 -12.74 3.79
C LYS A 50 5.68 -12.92 3.17
N ALA A 51 6.03 -14.12 2.72
CA ALA A 51 7.32 -14.39 2.07
C ALA A 51 7.52 -13.53 0.81
N HIS A 52 6.49 -13.39 -0.03
CA HIS A 52 6.53 -12.52 -1.20
C HIS A 52 6.83 -11.06 -0.81
N LEU A 53 6.15 -10.53 0.21
CA LEU A 53 6.39 -9.17 0.71
C LEU A 53 7.81 -9.01 1.29
N VAL A 54 8.30 -9.99 2.04
CA VAL A 54 9.65 -9.94 2.62
C VAL A 54 10.74 -9.99 1.54
N VAL A 55 10.59 -10.82 0.52
CA VAL A 55 11.53 -10.86 -0.61
C VAL A 55 11.54 -9.51 -1.34
N ARG A 56 10.38 -8.89 -1.55
CA ARG A 56 10.29 -7.53 -2.10
C ARG A 56 11.02 -6.51 -1.21
N MET A 57 10.83 -6.55 0.10
CA MET A 57 11.54 -5.67 1.04
C MET A 57 13.06 -5.85 0.96
N ILE A 58 13.55 -7.09 0.81
CA ILE A 58 14.98 -7.37 0.65
C ILE A 58 15.48 -6.83 -0.70
N ASP A 59 14.70 -6.98 -1.79
CA ASP A 59 15.03 -6.44 -3.12
C ASP A 59 15.18 -4.91 -3.08
N ASP A 60 14.23 -4.22 -2.46
CA ASP A 60 14.24 -2.75 -2.30
C ASP A 60 15.38 -2.28 -1.37
N PHE A 61 15.66 -3.04 -0.30
CA PHE A 61 16.69 -2.67 0.68
C PHE A 61 18.11 -2.82 0.12
N ILE A 62 18.40 -3.94 -0.56
CA ILE A 62 19.74 -4.21 -1.09
C ILE A 62 19.93 -3.50 -2.43
N GLY A 63 18.91 -3.53 -3.29
CA GLY A 63 18.90 -3.00 -4.65
C GLY A 63 18.82 -4.12 -5.70
N ARG A 64 18.07 -3.85 -6.77
CA ARG A 64 17.70 -4.83 -7.80
C ARG A 64 18.89 -5.55 -8.45
N GLU A 65 19.96 -4.81 -8.74
CA GLU A 65 21.15 -5.36 -9.39
C GLU A 65 21.86 -6.39 -8.49
N ILE A 66 22.00 -6.09 -7.20
CA ILE A 66 22.64 -6.98 -6.24
C ILE A 66 21.76 -8.20 -5.98
N MET A 67 20.43 -8.03 -5.89
CA MET A 67 19.49 -9.16 -5.79
C MET A 67 19.67 -10.13 -6.97
N MET A 68 19.76 -9.61 -8.20
CA MET A 68 20.01 -10.45 -9.38
C MET A 68 21.36 -11.19 -9.29
N GLN A 69 22.41 -10.53 -8.79
CA GLN A 69 23.71 -11.18 -8.56
C GLN A 69 23.62 -12.29 -7.50
N ILE A 70 22.88 -12.07 -6.40
CA ILE A 70 22.63 -13.07 -5.35
C ILE A 70 21.95 -14.30 -5.96
N LEU A 71 20.85 -14.10 -6.69
CA LEU A 71 20.11 -15.18 -7.33
C LEU A 71 20.97 -15.96 -8.33
N ASN A 72 21.74 -15.25 -9.16
CA ASN A 72 22.67 -15.90 -10.09
C ASN A 72 23.73 -16.72 -9.35
N LYS A 73 24.31 -16.17 -8.25
CA LYS A 73 25.30 -16.89 -7.46
C LYS A 73 24.73 -18.17 -6.83
N LEU A 74 23.51 -18.13 -6.31
CA LEU A 74 22.81 -19.28 -5.75
C LEU A 74 22.58 -20.36 -6.83
N MET A 75 22.14 -19.95 -8.02
CA MET A 75 21.97 -20.86 -9.16
C MET A 75 23.30 -21.46 -9.61
N CYS A 76 24.37 -20.68 -9.73
CA CYS A 76 25.70 -21.20 -10.06
C CYS A 76 26.21 -22.22 -9.04
N LEU A 77 25.99 -21.99 -7.75
CA LEU A 77 26.34 -22.93 -6.68
C LEU A 77 25.56 -24.24 -6.82
N ALA A 78 24.26 -24.16 -7.10
CA ALA A 78 23.42 -25.33 -7.34
C ALA A 78 23.86 -26.12 -8.58
N THR A 79 24.05 -25.44 -9.72
CA THR A 79 24.49 -26.08 -10.97
C THR A 79 25.85 -26.75 -10.81
N THR A 80 26.81 -26.11 -10.13
CA THR A 80 28.13 -26.69 -9.88
C THR A 80 28.05 -27.93 -8.97
N ALA A 81 27.17 -27.91 -7.97
CA ALA A 81 26.95 -29.04 -7.07
C ALA A 81 26.29 -30.23 -7.77
N CYS A 82 25.43 -29.99 -8.79
CA CYS A 82 24.87 -31.04 -9.63
C CYS A 82 25.89 -31.67 -10.59
N LEU A 83 26.79 -30.87 -11.16
CA LEU A 83 27.78 -31.32 -12.16
C LEU A 83 28.99 -32.02 -11.55
N LYS A 84 29.41 -31.66 -10.33
CA LYS A 84 30.55 -32.27 -9.64
C LYS A 84 30.12 -33.44 -8.77
N ASP A 85 30.17 -34.63 -9.35
CA ASP A 85 30.18 -35.98 -8.75
C ASP A 85 29.27 -36.25 -7.53
N ALA A 86 28.53 -37.36 -7.58
CA ALA A 86 27.40 -37.70 -6.70
C ALA A 86 27.74 -37.97 -5.21
N SER A 87 28.83 -37.42 -4.67
CA SER A 87 29.14 -37.48 -3.25
C SER A 87 28.08 -36.74 -2.41
N LEU A 88 27.74 -37.31 -1.26
CA LEU A 88 26.77 -36.75 -0.31
C LEU A 88 27.17 -35.33 0.14
N SER A 89 28.47 -35.06 0.22
CA SER A 89 29.07 -33.77 0.57
C SER A 89 28.87 -32.69 -0.50
N SER A 90 28.79 -33.06 -1.78
CA SER A 90 28.45 -32.12 -2.86
C SER A 90 26.95 -31.78 -2.84
N ARG A 91 26.08 -32.77 -2.57
CA ARG A 91 24.62 -32.60 -2.58
C ARG A 91 24.10 -31.73 -1.43
N SER A 92 24.82 -31.67 -0.31
CA SER A 92 24.48 -30.75 0.79
C SER A 92 24.54 -29.28 0.38
N ARG A 93 25.29 -28.93 -0.68
CA ARG A 93 25.33 -27.57 -1.26
C ARG A 93 24.08 -27.21 -2.07
N LEU A 94 23.23 -28.18 -2.40
CA LEU A 94 21.90 -27.93 -2.99
C LEU A 94 20.88 -27.47 -1.95
N HIS A 95 21.16 -27.70 -0.66
CA HIS A 95 20.30 -27.25 0.42
C HIS A 95 20.52 -25.75 0.68
N ILE A 96 19.65 -24.93 0.08
CA ILE A 96 19.62 -23.49 0.28
C ILE A 96 18.75 -23.20 1.51
N SER A 97 19.39 -22.82 2.61
CA SER A 97 18.73 -22.37 3.84
C SER A 97 18.77 -20.84 3.96
N SER A 98 17.92 -20.25 4.80
CA SER A 98 17.95 -18.82 5.13
C SER A 98 19.34 -18.37 5.62
N LYS A 99 20.04 -19.24 6.36
CA LYS A 99 21.42 -19.00 6.82
C LYS A 99 22.42 -19.00 5.67
N SER A 100 22.27 -19.90 4.70
CA SER A 100 23.10 -19.93 3.49
C SER A 100 22.86 -18.68 2.63
N PHE A 101 21.58 -18.32 2.44
CA PHE A 101 21.18 -17.11 1.73
C PHE A 101 21.79 -15.85 2.37
N SER A 102 21.64 -15.71 3.68
CA SER A 102 22.16 -14.56 4.42
C SER A 102 23.69 -14.39 4.29
N ARG A 103 24.45 -15.49 4.24
CA ARG A 103 25.90 -15.45 3.99
C ARG A 103 26.24 -14.99 2.58
N VAL A 104 25.46 -15.40 1.57
CA VAL A 104 25.67 -14.94 0.18
C VAL A 104 25.38 -13.45 0.09
N VAL A 105 24.32 -12.98 0.74
CA VAL A 105 24.00 -11.55 0.82
C VAL A 105 25.15 -10.78 1.47
N SER A 106 25.62 -11.17 2.65
CA SER A 106 26.71 -10.47 3.34
C SER A 106 28.05 -10.49 2.59
N THR A 107 28.20 -11.39 1.60
CA THR A 107 29.38 -11.44 0.73
C THR A 107 29.29 -10.42 -0.40
N LEU A 108 28.07 -10.11 -0.88
CA LEU A 108 27.82 -9.25 -2.03
C LEU A 108 27.43 -7.82 -1.64
N THR A 109 26.99 -7.60 -0.40
CA THR A 109 26.68 -6.27 0.13
C THR A 109 27.26 -6.06 1.52
N THR A 110 27.63 -4.81 1.82
CA THR A 110 28.01 -4.36 3.16
C THR A 110 26.82 -4.02 4.04
N LYS A 111 25.60 -3.98 3.47
CA LYS A 111 24.37 -3.70 4.21
C LYS A 111 24.02 -4.87 5.12
N ASP A 112 23.74 -4.57 6.39
CA ASP A 112 23.28 -5.59 7.33
C ASP A 112 21.79 -5.88 7.13
N ILE A 113 21.48 -7.12 6.76
CA ILE A 113 20.11 -7.61 6.62
C ILE A 113 19.60 -8.34 7.87
N GLN A 114 20.43 -8.58 8.88
CA GLN A 114 20.04 -9.35 10.07
C GLN A 114 18.88 -8.70 10.81
N ALA A 115 18.86 -7.36 10.91
CA ALA A 115 17.75 -6.65 11.52
C ALA A 115 16.42 -6.91 10.78
N LEU A 116 16.44 -6.85 9.44
CA LEU A 116 15.27 -7.11 8.59
C LEU A 116 14.82 -8.58 8.70
N LEU A 117 15.75 -9.53 8.66
CA LEU A 117 15.44 -10.95 8.83
C LEU A 117 14.88 -11.23 10.23
N THR A 118 15.44 -10.61 11.26
CA THR A 118 14.94 -10.76 12.63
C THR A 118 13.51 -10.30 12.72
N GLN A 119 13.22 -9.09 12.23
CA GLN A 119 11.91 -8.50 12.36
C GLN A 119 10.82 -9.19 11.52
N TRP A 120 11.14 -9.63 10.29
CA TRP A 120 10.12 -10.09 9.34
C TRP A 120 10.12 -11.60 9.06
N VAL A 121 11.23 -12.29 9.32
CA VAL A 121 11.39 -13.73 9.04
C VAL A 121 11.32 -14.56 10.33
N TYR A 122 12.12 -14.18 11.33
CA TYR A 122 12.21 -14.91 12.61
C TYR A 122 11.10 -14.50 13.59
N GLU A 123 10.71 -13.23 13.56
CA GLU A 123 9.64 -12.69 14.37
C GLU A 123 8.32 -12.58 13.59
N SER A 124 7.23 -12.51 14.34
CA SER A 124 5.87 -12.38 13.83
C SER A 124 5.27 -11.06 14.29
N GLY A 125 4.26 -10.59 13.55
CA GLY A 125 3.54 -9.37 13.85
C GLY A 125 3.87 -8.24 12.89
N CYS A 126 2.94 -7.30 12.78
CA CYS A 126 3.02 -6.14 11.92
C CYS A 126 2.77 -4.85 12.73
N PRO A 127 3.51 -3.76 12.47
CA PRO A 127 3.21 -2.48 13.08
C PRO A 127 1.83 -1.98 12.67
N ARG A 128 1.06 -1.52 13.66
CA ARG A 128 -0.12 -0.70 13.46
C ARG A 128 0.23 0.75 13.76
N LEU A 129 0.12 1.59 12.76
CA LEU A 129 0.40 3.01 12.82
C LEU A 129 -0.91 3.78 12.78
N ILE A 130 -1.12 4.65 13.76
CA ILE A 130 -2.23 5.59 13.81
C ILE A 130 -1.62 6.97 13.65
N GLY A 131 -1.97 7.66 12.57
CA GLY A 131 -1.40 8.95 12.25
C GLY A 131 -2.46 10.04 12.12
N SER A 132 -2.07 11.25 12.50
CA SER A 132 -2.86 12.47 12.31
C SER A 132 -1.92 13.64 12.10
N PHE A 133 -2.35 14.68 11.39
CA PHE A 133 -1.55 15.89 11.23
C PHE A 133 -2.33 17.13 11.63
N THR A 134 -1.60 18.15 12.09
CA THR A 134 -2.12 19.49 12.34
C THR A 134 -1.22 20.50 11.64
N PHE A 135 -1.79 21.56 11.07
CA PHE A 135 -1.01 22.62 10.43
C PHE A 135 -0.88 23.84 11.34
N SER A 136 0.35 24.26 11.66
CA SER A 136 0.63 25.44 12.46
C SER A 136 0.96 26.64 11.56
N ARG A 137 -0.03 27.52 11.36
CA ARG A 137 0.12 28.72 10.54
C ARG A 137 1.24 29.65 11.00
N LYS A 138 1.39 29.83 12.33
CA LYS A 138 2.40 30.75 12.89
C LYS A 138 3.83 30.30 12.56
N ARG A 139 4.05 28.99 12.53
CA ARG A 139 5.36 28.38 12.25
C ARG A 139 5.54 27.98 10.79
N ASN A 140 4.45 27.96 10.02
CA ASN A 140 4.38 27.39 8.67
C ASN A 140 4.89 25.95 8.62
N VAL A 141 4.47 25.14 9.58
CA VAL A 141 4.93 23.76 9.80
C VAL A 141 3.73 22.83 9.90
N VAL A 142 3.84 21.66 9.30
CA VAL A 142 2.95 20.52 9.51
C VAL A 142 3.48 19.71 10.68
N GLU A 143 2.69 19.63 11.74
CA GLU A 143 2.93 18.81 12.91
C GLU A 143 2.27 17.45 12.67
N LEU A 144 3.08 16.46 12.27
CA LEU A 144 2.64 15.09 12.07
C LEU A 144 2.87 14.28 13.35
N GLU A 145 1.83 13.62 13.83
CA GLU A 145 1.90 12.69 14.95
C GLU A 145 1.62 11.27 14.46
N LEU A 146 2.56 10.35 14.72
CA LEU A 146 2.44 8.92 14.42
C LEU A 146 2.55 8.11 15.70
N LYS A 147 1.49 7.40 16.03
CA LYS A 147 1.41 6.50 17.18
C LYS A 147 1.48 5.05 16.72
N GLN A 148 2.37 4.27 17.33
CA GLN A 148 2.43 2.82 17.17
C GLN A 148 1.55 2.17 18.23
N ASP A 149 0.47 1.52 17.80
CA ASP A 149 -0.40 0.76 18.70
C ASP A 149 0.11 -0.68 18.83
N THR A 150 0.50 -1.08 20.04
CA THR A 150 0.99 -2.44 20.35
C THR A 150 0.01 -3.23 21.21
N THR A 151 -1.16 -2.68 21.51
CA THR A 151 -2.14 -3.30 22.40
C THR A 151 -2.90 -4.45 21.74
N ILE A 152 -2.93 -4.47 20.41
CA ILE A 152 -3.73 -5.40 19.62
C ILE A 152 -2.91 -6.64 19.30
N LYS A 153 -3.56 -7.81 19.37
CA LYS A 153 -2.99 -9.10 18.98
C LYS A 153 -2.44 -9.03 17.55
N GLY A 154 -1.21 -9.50 17.37
CA GLY A 154 -0.52 -9.46 16.09
C GLY A 154 0.21 -8.14 15.82
N SER A 155 0.08 -7.11 16.68
CA SER A 155 0.83 -5.87 16.51
C SER A 155 2.16 -5.88 17.25
N LYS A 156 3.19 -5.33 16.60
CA LYS A 156 4.54 -5.24 17.15
C LYS A 156 5.16 -3.88 16.87
N LYS A 157 5.97 -3.39 17.81
CA LYS A 157 6.73 -2.14 17.64
C LYS A 157 7.67 -2.27 16.44
N PHE A 158 7.63 -1.26 15.57
CA PHE A 158 8.51 -1.13 14.42
C PHE A 158 9.56 -0.07 14.70
N LEU A 159 10.81 -0.43 14.39
CA LEU A 159 11.97 0.45 14.42
C LEU A 159 12.52 0.52 13.01
N GLY A 160 12.43 1.68 12.39
CA GLY A 160 12.86 1.83 11.01
C GLY A 160 12.33 3.10 10.37
N SER A 161 12.73 3.33 9.13
CA SER A 161 12.37 4.54 8.41
C SER A 161 11.14 4.36 7.51
N LEU A 162 10.32 5.39 7.42
CA LEU A 162 9.19 5.48 6.50
C LEU A 162 9.30 6.75 5.67
N VAL A 163 8.84 6.69 4.42
CA VAL A 163 8.79 7.86 3.55
C VAL A 163 7.42 8.52 3.70
N ILE A 164 7.38 9.81 3.97
CA ILE A 164 6.17 10.63 3.90
C ILE A 164 6.23 11.47 2.65
N ARG A 165 5.12 11.56 1.94
CA ARG A 165 4.98 12.39 0.75
C ARG A 165 3.87 13.39 0.98
N VAL A 166 4.22 14.68 0.94
CA VAL A 166 3.29 15.79 1.17
C VAL A 166 3.02 16.47 -0.16
N GLN A 167 1.75 16.61 -0.50
CA GLN A 167 1.32 17.45 -1.62
C GLN A 167 0.80 18.78 -1.08
N GLU A 168 1.41 19.86 -1.54
CA GLU A 168 1.04 21.23 -1.22
C GLU A 168 0.46 21.94 -2.46
N LEU A 169 0.00 23.18 -2.29
CA LEU A 169 -0.51 24.03 -3.37
C LEU A 169 0.52 24.45 -4.41
N GLU A 170 1.81 24.54 -4.06
CA GLU A 170 2.87 25.03 -4.96
C GLU A 170 3.88 23.95 -5.34
N GLY A 171 3.67 22.72 -4.90
CA GLY A 171 4.52 21.59 -5.23
C GLY A 171 4.31 20.41 -4.29
N SER A 172 5.20 19.44 -4.41
CA SER A 172 5.23 18.27 -3.54
C SER A 172 6.65 17.98 -3.10
N PHE A 173 6.78 17.35 -1.95
CA PHE A 173 8.08 16.87 -1.47
C PHE A 173 7.92 15.54 -0.74
N SER A 174 9.02 14.79 -0.67
CA SER A 174 9.10 13.53 0.08
C SER A 174 10.18 13.66 1.15
N GLN A 175 9.88 13.21 2.37
CA GLN A 175 10.81 13.21 3.49
C GLN A 175 10.78 11.85 4.17
N THR A 176 11.96 11.35 4.52
CA THR A 176 12.11 10.11 5.29
C THR A 176 12.12 10.42 6.78
N ILE A 177 11.27 9.74 7.55
CA ILE A 177 11.21 9.81 9.01
C ILE A 177 11.66 8.49 9.62
N LEU A 178 12.22 8.54 10.84
CA LEU A 178 12.75 7.37 11.54
C LEU A 178 11.91 7.06 12.80
N LEU A 179 11.07 6.03 12.73
CA LEU A 179 10.23 5.62 13.86
C LEU A 179 11.07 4.92 14.93
N GLU A 180 11.22 5.55 16.09
CA GLU A 180 11.93 5.00 17.26
C GLU A 180 11.00 4.75 18.46
N ASP A 181 10.01 5.63 18.66
CA ASP A 181 9.14 5.63 19.83
C ASP A 181 7.72 5.13 19.55
N SER A 182 6.98 4.90 20.64
CA SER A 182 5.55 4.55 20.57
C SER A 182 4.68 5.70 20.07
N VAL A 183 5.11 6.94 20.28
CA VAL A 183 4.50 8.14 19.68
C VAL A 183 5.64 8.99 19.17
N THR A 184 5.65 9.26 17.88
CA THR A 184 6.67 10.10 17.27
C THR A 184 6.02 11.32 16.64
N LYS A 185 6.50 12.50 17.04
CA LYS A 185 6.06 13.79 16.51
C LYS A 185 7.14 14.31 15.57
N TYR A 186 6.73 14.69 14.37
CA TYR A 186 7.61 15.27 13.36
C TYR A 186 7.07 16.61 12.87
N GLU A 187 8.00 17.53 12.68
CA GLU A 187 7.73 18.84 12.12
C GLU A 187 8.22 18.86 10.67
N LEU A 188 7.30 19.01 9.72
CA LEU A 188 7.61 19.13 8.29
C LEU A 188 7.44 20.60 7.89
N THR A 189 8.50 21.20 7.34
CA THR A 189 8.43 22.59 6.87
C THR A 189 7.55 22.70 5.64
N CYS A 190 6.56 23.58 5.69
CA CYS A 190 5.74 23.86 4.52
C CYS A 190 6.43 24.89 3.63
N HIS A 191 6.51 24.63 2.33
CA HIS A 191 7.18 25.52 1.37
C HIS A 191 6.20 26.45 0.67
N SER A 192 4.95 26.01 0.54
CA SER A 192 3.89 26.76 -0.11
C SER A 192 3.40 27.94 0.72
N LYS A 193 3.08 29.03 0.02
CA LYS A 193 2.44 30.20 0.65
C LYS A 193 0.94 29.97 0.80
N VAL A 194 0.37 30.62 1.82
CA VAL A 194 -1.09 30.70 2.01
C VAL A 194 -1.76 31.27 0.76
N ARG A 195 -2.87 30.67 0.35
CA ARG A 195 -3.57 31.07 -0.88
C ARG A 195 -4.28 32.41 -0.71
N ARG A 196 -4.31 33.20 -1.79
CA ARG A 196 -5.12 34.42 -1.92
C ARG A 196 -6.36 34.23 -2.78
N ASN A 197 -6.31 33.29 -3.73
CA ASN A 197 -7.36 33.05 -4.73
C ASN A 197 -8.09 31.73 -4.48
N LYS A 198 -9.37 31.68 -4.84
CA LYS A 198 -10.25 30.51 -4.68
C LYS A 198 -10.01 29.41 -5.71
N LYS A 199 -9.42 29.76 -6.86
CA LYS A 199 -8.98 28.81 -7.89
C LYS A 199 -7.49 29.01 -8.13
N LYS A 200 -6.76 27.90 -8.25
CA LYS A 200 -5.32 27.90 -8.52
C LYS A 200 -4.97 26.69 -9.37
N LYS A 201 -4.07 26.91 -10.32
CA LYS A 201 -3.41 25.85 -11.06
C LYS A 201 -2.28 25.29 -10.22
N ILE A 202 -2.33 24.01 -9.90
CA ILE A 202 -1.43 23.36 -8.94
C ILE A 202 -0.58 22.32 -9.68
N PRO A 203 0.76 22.38 -9.56
CA PRO A 203 1.63 21.35 -10.10
C PRO A 203 1.61 20.10 -9.20
N LEU A 204 1.13 18.99 -9.75
CA LEU A 204 1.15 17.69 -9.08
C LEU A 204 2.52 17.03 -9.24
N ILE A 205 2.85 16.10 -8.34
CA ILE A 205 4.08 15.28 -8.46
C ILE A 205 4.16 14.52 -9.80
N SER A 206 3.02 14.25 -10.41
CA SER A 206 2.93 13.60 -11.72
C SER A 206 3.42 14.46 -12.89
N GLY A 207 3.71 15.75 -12.66
CA GLY A 207 4.06 16.73 -13.68
C GLY A 207 2.85 17.42 -14.32
N ASP A 208 1.63 17.03 -13.95
CA ASP A 208 0.41 17.66 -14.43
C ASP A 208 0.12 18.94 -13.65
N GLU A 209 -0.32 19.97 -14.36
CA GLU A 209 -0.85 21.18 -13.74
C GLU A 209 -2.38 21.14 -13.78
N VAL A 210 -3.02 21.12 -12.61
CA VAL A 210 -4.46 20.94 -12.50
C VAL A 210 -5.11 22.16 -11.86
N ASP A 211 -6.18 22.64 -12.49
CA ASP A 211 -7.03 23.69 -11.92
C ASP A 211 -7.93 23.09 -10.82
N MET A 212 -7.68 23.47 -9.57
CA MET A 212 -8.47 23.01 -8.43
C MET A 212 -9.35 24.13 -7.87
N ASP A 213 -10.57 23.76 -7.47
CA ASP A 213 -11.44 24.60 -6.65
C ASP A 213 -11.10 24.41 -5.17
N LEU A 214 -10.69 25.49 -4.51
CA LEU A 214 -10.21 25.52 -3.13
C LEU A 214 -11.25 26.13 -2.18
N ASN A 215 -12.52 26.22 -2.58
CA ASN A 215 -13.59 26.78 -1.75
C ASN A 215 -13.86 25.96 -0.47
N GLN A 216 -13.68 24.63 -0.53
CA GLN A 216 -13.97 23.72 0.58
C GLN A 216 -12.76 23.47 1.49
N MET A 217 -11.58 23.94 1.10
CA MET A 217 -10.35 23.80 1.88
C MET A 217 -10.23 24.92 2.92
N ASP A 218 -9.54 24.69 4.03
CA ASP A 218 -9.18 25.75 4.97
C ASP A 218 -8.31 26.82 4.27
N PRO A 219 -8.73 28.11 4.16
CA PRO A 219 -7.96 29.20 3.55
C PRO A 219 -6.52 29.31 4.04
N GLU A 220 -6.28 28.90 5.28
CA GLU A 220 -5.00 29.09 5.96
C GLU A 220 -4.04 27.91 5.82
N CYS A 221 -4.56 26.73 5.46
CA CYS A 221 -3.76 25.52 5.25
C CYS A 221 -3.42 25.33 3.77
N PRO A 222 -2.13 25.35 3.37
CA PRO A 222 -1.70 25.12 1.99
C PRO A 222 -1.48 23.63 1.64
N ILE A 223 -1.79 22.72 2.57
CA ILE A 223 -1.59 21.27 2.38
C ILE A 223 -2.83 20.65 1.76
N LEU A 224 -2.66 19.87 0.70
CA LEU A 224 -3.74 19.18 0.01
C LEU A 224 -3.96 17.77 0.56
N TRP A 225 -2.92 16.95 0.62
CA TRP A 225 -2.96 15.62 1.24
C TRP A 225 -1.56 15.18 1.64
N ILE A 226 -1.50 14.23 2.58
CA ILE A 226 -0.27 13.60 3.06
C ILE A 226 -0.39 12.09 2.90
N ARG A 227 0.65 11.45 2.38
CA ARG A 227 0.75 9.99 2.30
C ARG A 227 1.90 9.49 3.13
N ILE A 228 1.68 8.39 3.84
CA ILE A 228 2.70 7.72 4.65
C ILE A 228 3.02 6.40 3.96
N ASP A 229 4.29 6.17 3.68
CA ASP A 229 4.84 4.99 3.00
C ASP A 229 4.04 4.62 1.72
N PRO A 230 4.01 5.53 0.72
CA PRO A 230 3.24 5.33 -0.51
C PRO A 230 3.73 4.14 -1.34
N ASP A 231 4.99 3.74 -1.19
CA ASP A 231 5.57 2.63 -1.93
C ASP A 231 5.30 1.27 -1.25
N LEU A 232 4.64 1.25 -0.08
CA LEU A 232 4.36 0.08 0.74
C LEU A 232 5.62 -0.75 1.04
N LYS A 233 6.70 -0.08 1.49
CA LYS A 233 7.99 -0.72 1.79
C LYS A 233 7.94 -1.56 3.06
N VAL A 234 6.96 -1.32 3.92
CA VAL A 234 6.84 -2.00 5.20
C VAL A 234 5.51 -2.74 5.25
N ILE A 235 5.50 -3.96 5.79
CA ILE A 235 4.25 -4.68 6.06
C ILE A 235 3.61 -4.02 7.30
N ARG A 236 2.71 -3.08 7.08
CA ARG A 236 2.09 -2.28 8.14
C ARG A 236 0.60 -2.12 7.94
N GLU A 237 -0.09 -1.92 9.05
CA GLU A 237 -1.42 -1.33 9.04
C GLU A 237 -1.29 0.17 9.31
N LEU A 238 -1.94 0.99 8.50
CA LEU A 238 -1.98 2.44 8.70
C LEU A 238 -3.42 2.90 8.79
N GLN A 239 -3.74 3.54 9.91
CA GLN A 239 -4.95 4.32 10.09
C GLN A 239 -4.54 5.79 10.10
N PHE A 240 -4.74 6.47 8.98
CA PHE A 240 -4.42 7.89 8.86
C PHE A 240 -5.68 8.74 8.88
N GLU A 241 -5.63 9.85 9.62
CA GLU A 241 -6.72 10.80 9.76
C GLU A 241 -6.37 12.11 9.05
N GLN A 242 -7.25 12.48 8.12
CA GLN A 242 -7.21 13.73 7.36
C GLN A 242 -8.64 14.19 7.12
N ALA A 243 -8.82 15.48 6.77
CA ALA A 243 -10.10 16.03 6.37
C ALA A 243 -10.67 15.30 5.13
N ASP A 244 -11.99 15.29 5.00
CA ASP A 244 -12.70 14.65 3.89
C ASP A 244 -12.30 15.26 2.52
N TYR A 245 -12.12 16.58 2.46
CA TYR A 245 -11.62 17.27 1.26
C TYR A 245 -10.25 16.74 0.80
N ASN A 246 -9.36 16.41 1.74
CA ASN A 246 -8.02 15.90 1.40
C ASN A 246 -8.12 14.55 0.71
N TRP A 247 -8.95 13.65 1.23
CA TRP A 247 -9.22 12.35 0.62
C TRP A 247 -9.91 12.47 -0.74
N GLN A 248 -10.83 13.43 -0.90
CA GLN A 248 -11.47 13.70 -2.19
C GLN A 248 -10.46 14.20 -3.24
N CYS A 249 -9.52 15.07 -2.84
CA CYS A 249 -8.45 15.54 -3.70
C CYS A 249 -7.48 14.42 -4.07
N GLU A 250 -7.05 13.65 -3.09
CA GLU A 250 -6.17 12.49 -3.29
C GLU A 250 -6.80 11.51 -4.29
N LEU A 251 -8.07 11.14 -4.09
CA LEU A 251 -8.76 10.22 -5.01
C LEU A 251 -8.86 10.75 -6.45
N ARG A 252 -9.08 12.06 -6.63
CA ARG A 252 -9.33 12.66 -7.94
C ARG A 252 -8.06 12.91 -8.74
N TYR A 253 -6.97 13.28 -8.05
CA TYR A 253 -5.78 13.85 -8.69
C TYR A 253 -4.54 12.98 -8.54
N GLU A 254 -4.51 12.07 -7.56
CA GLU A 254 -3.39 11.14 -7.41
C GLU A 254 -3.47 10.04 -8.47
N ARG A 255 -2.32 9.70 -9.09
CA ARG A 255 -2.23 8.64 -10.09
C ARG A 255 -1.90 7.27 -9.50
N ASP A 256 -1.42 7.25 -8.25
CA ASP A 256 -1.12 6.00 -7.56
C ASP A 256 -2.42 5.27 -7.18
N ILE A 257 -2.52 4.04 -7.66
CA ILE A 257 -3.70 3.18 -7.49
C ILE A 257 -3.91 2.84 -6.00
N LEU A 258 -2.82 2.63 -5.25
CA LEU A 258 -2.90 2.26 -3.84
C LEU A 258 -3.46 3.42 -3.00
N SER A 259 -2.95 4.63 -3.24
CA SER A 259 -3.46 5.86 -2.64
C SER A 259 -4.95 6.08 -2.95
N GLN A 260 -5.40 5.81 -4.18
CA GLN A 260 -6.81 5.88 -4.54
C GLN A 260 -7.68 4.87 -3.76
N PHE A 261 -7.18 3.64 -3.53
CA PHE A 261 -7.90 2.66 -2.70
C PHE A 261 -7.95 3.08 -1.23
N GLU A 262 -6.86 3.62 -0.68
CA GLU A 262 -6.83 4.16 0.69
C GLU A 262 -7.83 5.31 0.85
N ALA A 263 -7.86 6.25 -0.10
CA ALA A 263 -8.82 7.34 -0.12
C ALA A 263 -10.27 6.85 -0.23
N LEU A 264 -10.55 5.86 -1.11
CA LEU A 264 -11.88 5.26 -1.24
C LEU A 264 -12.34 4.62 0.07
N ASP A 265 -11.46 3.88 0.75
CA ASP A 265 -11.79 3.26 2.02
C ASP A 265 -12.04 4.32 3.11
N ALA A 266 -11.23 5.38 3.14
CA ALA A 266 -11.42 6.48 4.07
C ALA A 266 -12.73 7.24 3.84
N LEU A 267 -13.11 7.50 2.59
CA LEU A 267 -14.31 8.25 2.20
C LEU A 267 -15.62 7.54 2.54
N LYS A 268 -15.61 6.22 2.77
CA LYS A 268 -16.79 5.50 3.30
C LYS A 268 -17.30 6.12 4.61
N ARG A 269 -16.40 6.72 5.41
CA ARG A 269 -16.71 7.37 6.68
C ARG A 269 -17.31 8.78 6.52
N TYR A 270 -17.24 9.38 5.33
CA TYR A 270 -17.60 10.78 5.08
C TYR A 270 -18.66 10.91 3.95
N PRO A 271 -19.91 10.51 4.20
CA PRO A 271 -20.99 10.66 3.21
C PRO A 271 -21.34 12.15 3.05
N SER A 272 -21.00 12.72 1.90
CA SER A 272 -21.28 14.12 1.57
C SER A 272 -21.62 14.27 0.07
N GLN A 273 -22.28 15.38 -0.28
CA GLN A 273 -22.54 15.71 -1.69
C GLN A 273 -21.25 15.80 -2.51
N ASN A 274 -20.17 16.35 -1.92
CA ASN A 274 -18.89 16.49 -2.58
C ASN A 274 -18.18 15.15 -2.76
N THR A 275 -18.26 14.26 -1.77
CA THR A 275 -17.78 12.88 -1.89
C THR A 275 -18.47 12.18 -3.07
N ARG A 276 -19.80 12.31 -3.18
CA ARG A 276 -20.56 11.74 -4.30
C ARG A 276 -20.13 12.28 -5.66
N GLU A 277 -19.96 13.59 -5.80
CA GLU A 277 -19.54 14.21 -7.06
C GLU A 277 -18.12 13.79 -7.47
N THR A 278 -17.24 13.67 -6.49
CA THR A 278 -15.88 13.15 -6.68
C THR A 278 -15.91 11.70 -7.17
N LEU A 279 -16.67 10.83 -6.52
CA LEU A 279 -16.83 9.43 -6.91
C LEU A 279 -17.44 9.30 -8.31
N GLY A 280 -18.46 10.10 -8.63
CA GLY A 280 -19.05 10.13 -9.98
C GLY A 280 -18.02 10.49 -11.05
N THR A 281 -17.18 11.49 -10.78
CA THR A 281 -16.10 11.92 -11.68
C THR A 281 -15.07 10.80 -11.90
N VAL A 282 -14.68 10.09 -10.83
CA VAL A 282 -13.72 8.98 -10.88
C VAL A 282 -14.30 7.78 -11.63
N LEU A 283 -15.59 7.49 -11.42
CA LEU A 283 -16.29 6.40 -12.09
C LEU A 283 -16.41 6.63 -13.61
N ASP A 284 -16.67 7.88 -14.02
CA ASP A 284 -16.74 8.31 -15.42
C ASP A 284 -15.36 8.45 -16.09
N SER A 285 -14.28 8.47 -15.32
CA SER A 285 -12.93 8.64 -15.87
C SER A 285 -12.46 7.39 -16.61
N SER A 286 -12.11 7.56 -17.89
CA SER A 286 -11.52 6.51 -18.73
C SER A 286 -10.07 6.18 -18.35
N HIS A 287 -9.37 7.12 -17.71
CA HIS A 287 -7.97 6.99 -17.30
C HIS A 287 -7.79 6.29 -15.95
N CYS A 288 -8.88 6.05 -15.21
CA CYS A 288 -8.83 5.35 -13.93
C CYS A 288 -8.73 3.83 -14.10
N PHE A 289 -7.93 3.19 -13.26
CA PHE A 289 -7.77 1.75 -13.24
C PHE A 289 -9.10 1.04 -12.97
N TYR A 290 -9.39 -0.05 -13.68
CA TYR A 290 -10.71 -0.69 -13.65
C TYR A 290 -11.13 -1.13 -12.24
N ARG A 291 -10.21 -1.65 -11.40
CA ARG A 291 -10.55 -2.05 -10.03
C ARG A 291 -10.87 -0.86 -9.13
N VAL A 292 -10.24 0.28 -9.35
CA VAL A 292 -10.56 1.52 -8.62
C VAL A 292 -11.98 1.95 -8.97
N ARG A 293 -12.39 1.85 -10.25
CA ARG A 293 -13.78 2.14 -10.66
C ARG A 293 -14.80 1.17 -10.06
N ILE A 294 -14.47 -0.11 -9.96
CA ILE A 294 -15.32 -1.12 -9.31
C ILE A 294 -15.50 -0.77 -7.83
N GLU A 295 -14.42 -0.54 -7.10
CA GLU A 295 -14.53 -0.13 -5.68
C GLU A 295 -15.22 1.21 -5.52
N CYS A 296 -14.95 2.18 -6.39
CA CYS A 296 -15.66 3.45 -6.42
C CYS A 296 -17.19 3.26 -6.54
N ALA A 297 -17.65 2.33 -7.39
CA ALA A 297 -19.07 1.99 -7.50
C ALA A 297 -19.63 1.36 -6.21
N HIS A 298 -18.85 0.51 -5.54
CA HIS A 298 -19.24 -0.06 -4.24
C HIS A 298 -19.34 1.02 -3.15
N VAL A 299 -18.35 1.91 -3.06
CA VAL A 299 -18.35 3.04 -2.11
C VAL A 299 -19.48 4.02 -2.43
N LEU A 300 -19.74 4.31 -3.70
CA LEU A 300 -20.86 5.15 -4.12
C LEU A 300 -22.20 4.57 -3.67
N THR A 301 -22.36 3.24 -3.76
CA THR A 301 -23.56 2.56 -3.27
C THR A 301 -23.68 2.65 -1.75
N HIS A 302 -22.57 2.48 -1.02
CA HIS A 302 -22.54 2.67 0.43
C HIS A 302 -22.96 4.10 0.84
N ILE A 303 -22.44 5.11 0.15
CA ILE A 303 -22.78 6.52 0.37
C ILE A 303 -24.24 6.80 -0.03
N ALA A 304 -24.71 6.23 -1.13
CA ALA A 304 -26.11 6.33 -1.53
C ALA A 304 -27.07 5.84 -0.44
N ASN A 305 -26.76 4.69 0.16
CA ASN A 305 -27.57 4.09 1.21
C ASN A 305 -27.53 4.92 2.50
N SER A 306 -26.38 5.50 2.86
CA SER A 306 -26.29 6.38 4.03
C SER A 306 -26.95 7.75 3.81
N MET A 307 -27.02 8.23 2.56
CA MET A 307 -27.66 9.48 2.16
C MET A 307 -29.11 9.31 1.68
N ALA A 308 -29.76 8.17 1.94
CA ALA A 308 -31.07 7.80 1.36
C ALA A 308 -32.18 8.85 1.56
N ASN A 309 -32.15 9.61 2.64
CA ASN A 309 -33.12 10.68 2.93
C ASN A 309 -32.94 11.92 2.03
N THR A 310 -31.74 12.13 1.52
CA THR A 310 -31.37 13.27 0.68
C THR A 310 -31.19 12.90 -0.78
N TRP A 311 -30.96 11.63 -1.09
CA TRP A 311 -30.64 11.18 -2.44
C TRP A 311 -31.14 9.75 -2.71
N THR A 312 -31.90 9.61 -3.80
CA THR A 312 -32.27 8.32 -4.38
C THR A 312 -31.15 7.82 -5.30
N GLY A 313 -30.19 7.07 -4.74
CA GLY A 313 -29.00 6.59 -5.46
C GLY A 313 -29.27 5.72 -6.69
N THR A 314 -30.40 5.01 -6.72
CA THR A 314 -30.78 4.11 -7.83
C THR A 314 -30.87 4.81 -9.18
N LEU A 315 -31.27 6.09 -9.22
CA LEU A 315 -31.39 6.84 -10.47
C LEU A 315 -30.03 7.20 -11.07
N ALA A 316 -29.01 7.45 -10.23
CA ALA A 316 -27.70 7.85 -10.72
C ALA A 316 -26.88 6.69 -11.26
N THR A 317 -26.93 5.54 -10.57
CA THR A 317 -26.26 4.31 -11.05
C THR A 317 -26.91 3.80 -12.34
N LEU A 318 -28.24 3.89 -12.45
CA LEU A 318 -28.95 3.57 -13.68
C LEU A 318 -28.61 4.54 -14.83
N SER A 319 -28.49 5.83 -14.52
CA SER A 319 -28.09 6.84 -15.52
C SER A 319 -26.66 6.61 -16.02
N PHE A 320 -25.73 6.24 -15.14
CA PHE A 320 -24.38 5.84 -15.52
C PHE A 320 -24.40 4.62 -16.43
N PHE A 321 -25.13 3.56 -16.04
CA PHE A 321 -25.25 2.34 -16.84
C PHE A 321 -25.82 2.62 -18.23
N ARG A 322 -26.88 3.44 -18.31
CA ARG A 322 -27.48 3.87 -19.58
C ARG A 322 -26.48 4.61 -20.46
N ARG A 323 -25.73 5.55 -19.89
CA ARG A 323 -24.75 6.34 -20.64
C ARG A 323 -23.59 5.50 -21.19
N VAL A 324 -23.12 4.52 -20.42
CA VAL A 324 -21.91 3.76 -20.78
C VAL A 324 -22.21 2.53 -21.64
N PHE A 325 -23.33 1.85 -21.41
CA PHE A 325 -23.60 0.53 -22.01
C PHE A 325 -24.85 0.47 -22.90
N MET A 326 -25.69 1.50 -22.92
CA MET A 326 -26.89 1.52 -23.75
C MET A 326 -26.63 2.29 -25.04
N SER A 327 -27.10 1.78 -26.18
CA SER A 327 -27.03 2.54 -27.43
C SER A 327 -28.01 3.72 -27.36
N THR A 328 -27.68 4.83 -28.02
CA THR A 328 -28.47 6.08 -27.99
C THR A 328 -29.94 5.91 -28.42
N ASN A 329 -30.28 4.80 -29.09
CA ASN A 329 -31.59 4.57 -29.72
C ASN A 329 -32.28 3.26 -29.31
N SER A 330 -31.83 2.53 -28.26
CA SER A 330 -32.53 1.30 -27.85
C SER A 330 -32.46 1.04 -26.34
N THR A 331 -33.44 0.31 -25.79
CA THR A 331 -33.38 -0.26 -24.43
C THR A 331 -32.46 -1.48 -24.34
N LEU A 332 -31.75 -1.82 -25.42
CA LEU A 332 -30.86 -2.98 -25.51
C LEU A 332 -29.41 -2.56 -25.23
N THR A 333 -28.69 -3.40 -24.48
CA THR A 333 -27.24 -3.26 -24.31
C THR A 333 -26.54 -3.44 -25.65
N THR A 334 -25.54 -2.61 -25.94
CA THR A 334 -24.75 -2.73 -27.17
C THR A 334 -24.16 -4.15 -27.29
N THR A 335 -24.35 -4.80 -28.43
CA THR A 335 -23.94 -6.20 -28.65
C THR A 335 -22.41 -6.41 -28.68
N ASN A 336 -21.63 -5.32 -28.64
CA ASN A 336 -20.16 -5.32 -28.75
C ASN A 336 -19.44 -5.08 -27.42
N VAL A 337 -20.10 -5.27 -26.26
CA VAL A 337 -19.52 -5.00 -24.93
C VAL A 337 -18.33 -5.92 -24.57
N THR A 338 -18.07 -6.98 -25.35
CA THR A 338 -16.99 -7.95 -25.09
C THR A 338 -15.58 -7.45 -25.44
N THR A 339 -15.40 -6.30 -26.11
CA THR A 339 -14.08 -5.92 -26.68
C THR A 339 -13.26 -4.91 -25.85
N SER A 340 -13.65 -4.55 -24.63
CA SER A 340 -12.93 -3.52 -23.86
C SER A 340 -12.31 -4.02 -22.55
N SER A 341 -11.38 -4.97 -22.64
CA SER A 341 -10.22 -4.91 -21.74
C SER A 341 -9.37 -3.72 -22.16
N THR A 342 -9.82 -2.51 -21.78
CA THR A 342 -9.20 -1.20 -22.04
C THR A 342 -8.96 -0.87 -23.53
N ASN A 343 -9.63 0.16 -24.04
CA ASN A 343 -9.39 0.73 -25.37
C ASN A 343 -7.90 1.03 -25.59
N ASN A 344 -7.18 0.11 -26.26
CA ASN A 344 -6.01 0.30 -27.13
C ASN A 344 -5.25 -1.03 -27.30
N LEU A 345 -5.70 -1.87 -28.22
CA LEU A 345 -4.84 -2.82 -28.92
C LEU A 345 -5.30 -2.83 -30.38
N SER A 346 -4.73 -1.91 -31.16
CA SER A 346 -4.69 -2.03 -32.62
C SER A 346 -3.85 -3.26 -32.97
N LEU A 347 -4.49 -4.43 -33.02
CA LEU A 347 -3.95 -5.58 -33.73
C LEU A 347 -4.18 -5.36 -35.22
N THR A 348 -3.30 -4.59 -35.84
CA THR A 348 -2.94 -4.86 -37.23
C THR A 348 -2.15 -6.17 -37.22
N ALA A 349 -2.77 -7.23 -37.71
CA ALA A 349 -2.10 -8.46 -38.12
C ALA A 349 -2.32 -8.62 -39.65
N PRO A 350 -1.43 -9.36 -40.33
CA PRO A 350 -0.93 -9.07 -41.68
C PRO A 350 -1.94 -9.22 -42.83
#